data_AF-A0A9N9A064-F1
#
_entry.id   AF-A0A9N9A064-F1
#
_cell.length_a   1.000
_cell.length_b   1.000
_cell.length_c   1.000
_cell.angle_alpha   90.00
_cell.angle_beta   90.00
_cell.angle_gamma   90.00
#
_symmetry.space_group_name_H-M   'P 1'
#
loop_
_entity.id
_entity.type
_entity.pdbx_description
1 polymer ?
#
loop_
_entity_poly.entity_id
_entity_poly.type
_entity_poly.pdbx_seq_one_letter_code
_entity_poly.pdbx_strand_id
1 'polypeptide(L)'
;MSLPIPSPQLFVYNNGLTLIRIYCGQNSPIFISLKPPHQVILPLTNRNINPFFLFRKLGEEYLRQYDGIPRLTVGEISVIMSRNWNAATNEFKRIFRQYTNEVNALRPRPQRVTFRHFEPNSRSTRRR
;
A
#
# COMPACT_ATOMS: atom_id res chain seq x y z
N MET A 1 16.99 -19.80 -18.70
CA MET A 1 16.72 -19.48 -17.28
C MET A 1 16.99 -17.99 -17.08
N SER A 2 16.01 -17.21 -16.63
CA SER A 2 16.21 -15.78 -16.33
C SER A 2 16.90 -15.64 -14.97
N LEU A 3 18.08 -15.01 -14.93
CA LEU A 3 18.81 -14.70 -13.68
C LEU A 3 17.90 -13.98 -12.66
N PRO A 4 18.11 -14.20 -11.34
CA PRO A 4 17.31 -13.59 -10.30
C PRO A 4 17.44 -12.06 -10.33
N ILE A 5 16.34 -11.35 -10.09
CA ILE A 5 16.38 -9.90 -9.92
C ILE A 5 16.99 -9.53 -8.56
N PRO A 6 17.72 -8.40 -8.44
CA PRO A 6 18.27 -7.96 -7.17
C PRO A 6 17.17 -7.58 -6.17
N SER A 7 17.50 -7.60 -4.87
CA SER A 7 16.59 -7.08 -3.84
C SER A 7 16.34 -5.58 -4.06
N PRO A 8 15.09 -5.11 -3.89
CA PRO A 8 14.82 -3.69 -3.80
C PRO A 8 15.59 -3.05 -2.63
N GLN A 9 15.87 -1.76 -2.77
CA GLN A 9 16.64 -0.96 -1.82
C GLN A 9 15.92 0.35 -1.50
N LEU A 10 16.04 0.80 -0.26
CA LEU A 10 15.55 2.09 0.21
C LEU A 10 16.71 3.10 0.22
N PHE A 11 16.47 4.28 -0.33
CA PHE A 11 17.39 5.40 -0.34
C PHE A 11 16.71 6.58 0.35
N VAL A 12 17.30 7.06 1.44
CA VAL A 12 16.81 8.23 2.17
C VAL A 12 17.76 9.38 1.88
N TYR A 13 17.22 10.47 1.36
CA TYR A 13 17.96 11.68 1.03
C TYR A 13 17.80 12.73 2.13
N ASN A 14 18.77 13.65 2.24
CA ASN A 14 18.82 14.67 3.29
C ASN A 14 17.61 15.62 3.31
N ASN A 15 16.89 15.74 2.19
CA ASN A 15 15.67 16.53 2.08
C ASN A 15 14.40 15.77 2.55
N GLY A 16 14.54 14.59 3.13
CA GLY A 16 13.42 13.75 3.56
C GLY A 16 12.77 12.94 2.44
N LEU A 17 13.24 13.06 1.19
CA LEU A 17 12.79 12.21 0.09
C LEU A 17 13.28 10.79 0.33
N THR A 18 12.35 9.82 0.29
CA THR A 18 12.70 8.40 0.33
C THR A 18 12.36 7.78 -1.02
N LEU A 19 13.33 7.11 -1.65
CA LEU A 19 13.13 6.40 -2.91
C LEU A 19 13.29 4.90 -2.67
N ILE A 20 12.49 4.10 -3.39
CA ILE A 20 12.63 2.66 -3.47
C ILE A 20 13.13 2.31 -4.86
N ARG A 21 14.32 1.71 -4.94
CA ARG A 21 14.79 1.12 -6.18
C ARG A 21 14.15 -0.26 -6.35
N ILE A 22 13.37 -0.42 -7.41
CA ILE A 22 12.81 -1.70 -7.86
C ILE A 22 13.37 -2.07 -9.23
N TYR A 23 13.08 -3.28 -9.70
CA TYR A 23 13.58 -3.82 -10.95
C TYR A 23 12.44 -4.33 -11.84
N CYS A 24 12.27 -3.75 -13.02
CA CYS A 24 11.34 -4.25 -14.05
C CYS A 24 11.94 -5.38 -14.91
N GLY A 25 13.26 -5.55 -14.81
CA GLY A 25 14.09 -6.62 -15.36
C GLY A 25 15.45 -6.57 -14.65
N GLN A 26 16.37 -7.48 -14.95
CA GLN A 26 17.68 -7.55 -14.24
C GLN A 26 18.46 -6.23 -14.26
N ASN A 27 18.46 -5.54 -15.40
CA ASN A 27 19.27 -4.34 -15.62
C ASN A 27 18.42 -3.07 -15.80
N SER A 28 17.18 -3.10 -15.31
CA SER A 28 16.24 -1.99 -15.49
C SER A 28 15.73 -1.53 -14.13
N PRO A 29 16.59 -0.84 -13.34
CA PRO A 29 16.18 -0.25 -12.08
C PRO A 29 15.25 0.94 -12.31
N ILE A 30 14.19 1.03 -11.52
CA ILE A 30 13.27 2.16 -11.47
C ILE A 30 13.18 2.63 -10.02
N PHE A 31 13.15 3.95 -9.82
CA PHE A 31 13.03 4.55 -8.50
C PHE A 31 11.60 5.02 -8.26
N ILE A 32 10.91 4.38 -7.31
CA ILE A 32 9.59 4.79 -6.86
C ILE A 32 9.76 5.75 -5.67
N SER A 33 9.13 6.91 -5.73
CA SER A 33 9.07 7.80 -4.57
C SER A 33 8.17 7.20 -3.49
N LEU A 34 8.73 6.98 -2.30
CA LEU A 34 7.98 6.62 -1.11
C LEU A 34 7.41 7.89 -0.50
N LYS A 35 6.08 8.00 -0.55
CA LYS A 35 5.37 9.13 0.05
C LYS A 35 5.49 9.08 1.57
N PRO A 36 5.42 10.22 2.26
CA PRO A 36 5.19 10.25 3.70
C PRO A 36 3.93 9.44 4.07
N PRO A 37 3.91 8.73 5.21
CA PRO A 37 2.80 7.84 5.57
C PRO A 37 1.39 8.49 5.53
N HIS A 38 1.29 9.76 5.92
CA HIS A 38 0.03 10.52 5.94
C HIS A 38 -0.46 10.94 4.54
N GLN A 39 0.40 10.88 3.51
CA GLN A 39 0.05 11.23 2.12
C GLN A 39 -0.33 10.00 1.29
N VAL A 40 -0.30 8.81 1.88
CA VAL A 40 -0.63 7.57 1.20
C VAL A 40 -2.16 7.45 1.06
N ILE A 41 -2.64 7.47 -0.18
CA ILE A 41 -4.06 7.34 -0.49
C ILE A 41 -4.39 5.86 -0.70
N LEU A 42 -5.29 5.32 0.12
CA LEU A 42 -5.74 3.93 0.05
C LEU A 42 -7.28 3.85 0.12
N PRO A 43 -7.89 2.78 -0.41
CA PRO A 43 -9.32 2.54 -0.22
C PRO A 43 -9.69 2.54 1.26
N LEU A 44 -10.80 3.20 1.59
CA LEU A 44 -11.37 3.18 2.94
C LEU A 44 -11.82 1.75 3.27
N THR A 45 -11.16 1.13 4.25
CA THR A 45 -11.54 -0.18 4.77
C THR A 45 -11.34 -0.20 6.28
N ASN A 46 -12.03 -1.11 6.97
CA ASN A 46 -11.85 -1.32 8.40
C ASN A 46 -10.66 -2.25 8.71
N ARG A 47 -10.05 -2.86 7.69
CA ARG A 47 -8.93 -3.79 7.85
C ARG A 47 -7.60 -3.06 7.68
N ASN A 48 -6.62 -3.47 8.48
CA ASN A 48 -5.22 -3.11 8.25
C ASN A 48 -4.78 -3.70 6.89
N ILE A 49 -4.05 -2.91 6.12
CA ILE A 49 -3.42 -3.38 4.88
C ILE A 49 -2.15 -4.16 5.21
N ASN A 50 -1.88 -5.18 4.39
CA ASN A 50 -0.62 -5.93 4.49
C ASN A 50 0.52 -5.17 3.78
N PRO A 51 1.78 -5.42 4.15
CA PRO A 51 2.93 -4.72 3.57
C PRO A 51 3.11 -4.92 2.07
N PHE A 52 2.89 -6.13 1.56
CA PHE A 52 2.97 -6.41 0.13
C PHE A 52 1.90 -5.66 -0.68
N PHE A 53 0.69 -5.55 -0.15
CA PHE A 53 -0.40 -4.82 -0.78
C PHE A 53 -0.05 -3.33 -0.91
N LEU A 54 0.50 -2.75 0.16
CA LEU A 54 0.97 -1.36 0.15
C LEU A 54 2.10 -1.16 -0.86
N PHE A 55 3.09 -2.05 -0.84
CA PHE A 55 4.21 -2.04 -1.78
C PHE A 55 3.72 -2.05 -3.23
N ARG A 56 2.83 -3.00 -3.56
CA ARG A 56 2.20 -3.09 -4.88
C ARG A 56 1.45 -1.83 -5.26
N LYS A 57 0.70 -1.22 -4.33
CA LYS A 57 -0.09 -0.02 -4.60
C LYS A 57 0.76 1.20 -4.91
N LEU A 58 1.85 1.40 -4.18
CA LEU A 58 2.79 2.48 -4.48
C LEU A 58 3.48 2.28 -5.84
N GLY A 59 3.86 1.04 -6.16
CA GLY A 59 4.40 0.72 -7.49
C GLY A 59 3.38 0.91 -8.60
N GLU A 60 2.13 0.54 -8.39
CA GLU A 60 1.05 0.76 -9.35
C GLU A 60 0.81 2.25 -9.61
N GLU A 61 0.78 3.07 -8.56
CA GLU A 61 0.61 4.52 -8.70
C GLU A 61 1.74 5.14 -9.52
N TYR A 62 2.99 4.78 -9.22
CA TYR A 62 4.16 5.32 -9.91
C TYR A 62 4.28 4.80 -11.35
N LEU A 63 4.21 3.48 -11.56
CA LEU A 63 4.43 2.87 -12.88
C LEU A 63 3.35 3.23 -13.91
N ARG A 64 2.13 3.59 -13.46
CA ARG A 64 1.09 4.12 -14.35
C ARG A 64 1.41 5.52 -14.89
N GLN A 65 2.22 6.28 -14.18
CA GLN A 65 2.63 7.65 -14.53
C GLN A 65 4.04 7.71 -15.13
N TYR A 66 4.75 6.58 -15.17
CA TYR A 66 6.14 6.54 -15.62
C TYR A 66 6.21 6.47 -17.15
N ASP A 67 6.60 7.57 -17.79
CA ASP A 67 6.69 7.68 -19.25
C ASP A 67 7.85 6.88 -19.86
N GLY A 68 8.76 6.33 -19.04
CA GLY A 68 9.94 5.58 -19.49
C GLY A 68 9.68 4.10 -19.82
N ILE A 69 8.45 3.60 -19.67
CA ILE A 69 8.07 2.23 -20.05
C ILE A 69 6.74 2.25 -20.82
N PRO A 70 6.52 1.30 -21.76
CA PRO A 70 5.20 1.10 -22.35
C PRO A 70 4.14 0.96 -21.26
N ARG A 71 2.95 1.53 -21.48
CA ARG A 71 1.84 1.47 -20.50
C ARG A 71 1.62 0.04 -20.04
N LEU A 72 2.02 -0.24 -18.80
CA LEU A 72 1.88 -1.56 -18.20
C LEU A 72 0.43 -1.76 -17.74
N THR A 73 -0.07 -2.97 -17.97
CA THR A 73 -1.34 -3.42 -17.40
C THR A 73 -1.21 -3.61 -15.89
N VAL A 74 -2.35 -3.62 -15.19
CA VAL A 74 -2.40 -3.93 -13.76
C VAL A 74 -1.82 -5.32 -13.46
N GLY A 75 -2.02 -6.28 -14.37
CA GLY A 75 -1.48 -7.63 -14.26
C GLY A 75 0.06 -7.62 -14.30
N GLU A 76 0.65 -6.95 -15.28
CA GLU A 76 2.11 -6.84 -15.43
C GLU A 76 2.76 -6.14 -14.23
N ILE A 77 2.17 -5.03 -13.78
CA ILE A 77 2.61 -4.34 -12.57
C ILE A 77 2.58 -5.29 -11.37
N SER A 78 1.50 -6.06 -11.21
CA SER A 78 1.37 -7.01 -10.10
C SER A 78 2.46 -8.09 -10.15
N VAL A 79 2.83 -8.57 -11.34
CA VAL A 79 3.92 -9.54 -11.53
C VAL A 79 5.26 -8.90 -11.17
N ILE A 80 5.56 -7.68 -11.66
CA ILE A 80 6.79 -6.95 -11.36
C ILE A 80 6.96 -6.74 -9.85
N MET A 81 5.91 -6.24 -9.19
CA MET A 81 5.94 -5.97 -7.76
C MET A 81 6.04 -7.25 -6.93
N SER A 82 5.39 -8.33 -7.35
CA SER A 82 5.52 -9.66 -6.72
C SER A 82 6.94 -10.19 -6.79
N ARG A 83 7.58 -10.12 -7.98
CA ARG A 83 8.98 -10.53 -8.14
C ARG A 83 9.89 -9.73 -7.20
N ASN A 84 9.75 -8.40 -7.19
CA ASN A 84 10.56 -7.53 -6.32
C ASN A 84 10.36 -7.85 -4.84
N TRP A 85 9.13 -8.10 -4.42
CA TRP A 85 8.84 -8.49 -3.04
C TRP A 85 9.44 -9.85 -2.67
N ASN A 86 9.40 -10.81 -3.58
CA ASN A 86 9.98 -12.14 -3.35
C ASN A 86 11.52 -12.07 -3.28
N ALA A 87 12.16 -11.25 -4.11
CA ALA A 87 13.59 -10.98 -4.08
C ALA A 87 14.03 -10.11 -2.89
N ALA A 88 13.10 -9.42 -2.22
CA ALA A 88 13.43 -8.53 -1.13
C ALA A 88 13.98 -9.27 0.10
N THR A 89 15.06 -8.70 0.65
CA THR A 89 15.66 -9.17 1.90
C THR A 89 14.68 -9.06 3.07
N ASN A 90 14.95 -9.83 4.13
CA ASN A 90 14.18 -9.75 5.37
C ASN A 90 14.26 -8.35 6.00
N GLU A 91 15.39 -7.67 5.86
CA GLU A 91 15.56 -6.30 6.34
C GLU A 91 14.67 -5.31 5.59
N PHE A 92 14.65 -5.37 4.25
CA PHE A 92 13.74 -4.55 3.47
C PHE A 92 12.29 -4.79 3.88
N LYS A 93 11.89 -6.07 4.00
CA LYS A 93 10.53 -6.45 4.44
C LYS A 93 10.22 -5.96 5.84
N ARG A 94 11.20 -5.94 6.77
CA ARG A 94 11.07 -5.42 8.13
C ARG A 94 10.84 -3.92 8.14
N ILE A 95 11.67 -3.15 7.42
CA ILE A 95 11.52 -1.69 7.30
C ILE A 95 10.17 -1.36 6.66
N PHE A 96 9.80 -2.08 5.59
CA PHE A 96 8.54 -1.84 4.90
C PHE A 96 7.31 -2.22 5.75
N ARG A 97 7.41 -3.24 6.62
CA ARG A 97 6.39 -3.54 7.63
C ARG A 97 6.20 -2.38 8.61
N GLN A 98 7.29 -1.79 9.10
CA GLN A 98 7.22 -0.64 10.00
C GLN A 98 6.51 0.54 9.32
N TYR A 99 6.93 0.88 8.10
CA TYR A 99 6.26 1.89 7.28
C TYR A 99 4.76 1.59 7.07
N THR A 100 4.41 0.32 6.81
CA THR A 100 3.01 -0.11 6.65
C THR A 100 2.20 0.08 7.94
N ASN A 101 2.80 -0.14 9.10
CA ASN A 101 2.14 0.08 10.38
C ASN A 101 1.86 1.57 10.62
N GLU A 102 2.81 2.44 10.29
CA GLU A 102 2.62 3.90 10.35
C GLU A 102 1.48 4.36 9.43
N VAL A 103 1.41 3.86 8.20
CA VAL A 103 0.30 4.13 7.27
C VAL A 103 -1.04 3.65 7.84
N ASN A 104 -1.10 2.44 8.41
CA ASN A 104 -2.31 1.90 9.03
C ASN A 104 -2.78 2.70 10.26
N ALA A 105 -1.84 3.33 10.99
CA ALA A 105 -2.13 4.14 12.16
C ALA A 105 -2.69 5.52 11.79
N LEU A 106 -2.16 6.12 10.72
CA LEU A 106 -2.53 7.47 10.28
C LEU A 106 -3.72 7.49 9.32
N ARG A 107 -4.15 6.34 8.77
CA ARG A 107 -5.27 6.30 7.84
C ARG A 107 -6.60 6.61 8.54
N PRO A 108 -7.46 7.48 7.97
CA PRO A 108 -8.84 7.61 8.43
C PRO A 108 -9.57 6.26 8.33
N ARG A 109 -10.22 5.85 9.43
CA ARG A 109 -11.06 4.66 9.47
C ARG A 109 -12.52 5.08 9.27
N PRO A 110 -13.31 4.34 8.48
CA PRO A 110 -14.75 4.55 8.45
C PRO A 110 -15.30 4.47 9.87
N GLN A 111 -15.97 5.52 10.35
CA GLN A 111 -16.71 5.43 11.59
C GLN A 111 -17.79 4.37 11.39
N ARG A 112 -17.84 3.35 12.27
CA ARG A 112 -18.99 2.46 12.32
C ARG A 112 -20.19 3.32 12.72
N VAL A 113 -21.03 3.66 11.76
CA VAL A 113 -22.37 4.18 12.05
C VAL A 113 -23.13 3.02 12.68
N THR A 114 -23.16 2.96 14.00
CA THR A 114 -24.12 2.12 14.72
C THR A 114 -25.48 2.75 14.50
N PHE A 115 -26.24 2.21 13.55
CA PHE A 115 -27.68 2.43 13.52
C PHE A 115 -28.22 1.87 14.84
N ARG A 116 -28.44 2.74 15.82
CA ARG A 116 -29.26 2.38 16.98
C ARG A 116 -30.63 2.07 16.40
N HIS A 117 -30.99 0.79 16.38
CA HIS A 117 -32.37 0.38 16.15
C HIS A 117 -33.18 1.07 17.24
N PHE A 118 -33.94 2.09 16.87
CA PHE A 118 -34.95 2.66 17.74
C PHE A 118 -36.03 1.59 17.82
N GLU A 119 -36.05 0.80 18.90
CA GLU A 119 -37.24 0.03 19.22
C GLU A 119 -38.34 1.04 19.54
N PRO A 120 -39.48 1.03 18.82
CA PRO A 120 -40.63 1.82 19.21
C PRO A 120 -41.08 1.30 20.58
N ASN A 121 -40.96 2.16 21.58
CA ASN A 121 -41.42 1.92 22.94
C ASN A 121 -42.93 1.67 22.91
N SER A 122 -43.35 0.41 22.83
CA SER A 122 -44.73 -0.04 22.92
C SER A 122 -45.20 0.06 24.38
N ARG A 123 -45.33 1.29 24.87
CA ARG A 123 -46.03 1.62 26.11
C ARG A 123 -47.02 2.75 25.86
N SER A 124 -48.25 2.36 25.50
CA SER A 124 -49.49 3.16 25.61
C SER A 124 -50.63 2.19 25.23
N THR A 125 -51.70 1.92 25.96
CA THR A 125 -52.33 2.59 27.11
C THR A 125 -53.37 1.63 27.70
N ARG A 126 -53.52 1.62 29.03
CA ARG A 126 -54.74 1.18 29.73
C ARG A 126 -55.99 1.85 29.13
N ARG A 127 -57.02 1.06 28.82
CA ARG A 127 -58.45 1.43 28.92
C ARG A 127 -59.16 0.16 29.43
N ARG A 128 -59.45 0.13 30.73
CA ARG A 128 -60.78 0.32 31.35
C ARG A 128 -61.77 -0.73 30.89
#